data_AF-A0A9D9MN96-F1
#
_entry.id   AF-A0A9D9MN96-F1
#
_cell.length_a   1.000
_cell.length_b   1.000
_cell.length_c   1.000
_cell.angle_alpha   90.00
_cell.angle_beta   90.00
_cell.angle_gamma   90.00
#
_symmetry.space_group_name_H-M   'P 1'
#
loop_
_entity.id
_entity.type
_entity.pdbx_description
1 polymer ?
#
loop_
_entity_poly.entity_id
_entity_poly.type
_entity_poly.pdbx_seq_one_letter_code
_entity_poly.pdbx_strand_id
1 'polypeptide(L)'
;MKIFLSHASESKPLVRQLTEPLPAHVSIWLDRDAMAPGQRFDRRIRAAIERECDFVLVFVDEHALASDWVRQETAMALQRQVALQRTFVIPVLLREVQGALASLGLDPQETLYLDATDLSDAGIAASARTLAEELFKHCSMLVETLRNADRRRLLDDWAGELTEFQQAAFRWQASMQHSLAVLSGNQEAFDHVRDTLAEYNRVADRFIPRLALHRDRITAAWHDRRSLCEDMRDLVAAVEVDVYRGALFRLNEVLGALQRLADGGAATPEEIARLDTEKDALTQAARTALERVSADSADLIGDLARELED
;
A
#
# COMPACT_ATOMS: atom_id res chain seq x y z
N MET A 1 -4.78 -0.49 -21.29
CA MET A 1 -4.36 0.91 -21.13
C MET A 1 -5.30 1.81 -21.92
N LYS A 2 -5.76 2.92 -21.36
CA LYS A 2 -6.59 3.92 -22.03
C LYS A 2 -5.80 5.20 -22.25
N ILE A 3 -5.74 5.67 -23.49
CA ILE A 3 -4.98 6.88 -23.85
C ILE A 3 -5.92 7.91 -24.46
N PHE A 4 -5.84 9.14 -23.98
CA PHE A 4 -6.50 10.28 -24.59
C PHE A 4 -5.56 10.97 -25.57
N LEU A 5 -6.03 11.29 -26.79
CA LEU A 5 -5.23 11.96 -27.82
C LEU A 5 -5.68 13.41 -28.00
N SER A 6 -4.95 14.34 -27.39
CA SER A 6 -5.15 15.79 -27.57
C SER A 6 -4.44 16.24 -28.84
N HIS A 7 -5.20 16.68 -29.84
CA HIS A 7 -4.68 17.11 -31.15
C HIS A 7 -5.63 18.10 -31.84
N ALA A 8 -5.11 18.89 -32.77
CA ALA A 8 -5.97 19.66 -33.68
C ALA A 8 -6.63 18.74 -34.72
N SER A 9 -7.82 19.11 -35.20
CA SER A 9 -8.59 18.27 -36.13
C SER A 9 -7.84 18.05 -37.45
N GLU A 10 -7.06 19.04 -37.86
CA GLU A 10 -6.19 19.06 -39.03
C GLU A 10 -5.07 18.01 -38.94
N SER A 11 -4.58 17.75 -37.73
CA SER A 11 -3.49 16.80 -37.46
C SER A 11 -3.96 15.34 -37.40
N LYS A 12 -5.29 15.10 -37.40
CA LYS A 12 -5.90 13.76 -37.23
C LYS A 12 -5.34 12.68 -38.15
N PRO A 13 -5.04 12.92 -39.45
CA PRO A 13 -4.45 11.89 -40.31
C PRO A 13 -3.08 11.41 -39.82
N LEU A 14 -2.20 12.34 -39.43
CA LEU A 14 -0.86 12.02 -38.94
C LEU A 14 -0.90 11.37 -37.56
N VAL A 15 -1.75 11.87 -36.66
CA VAL A 15 -2.00 11.26 -35.34
C VAL A 15 -2.44 9.81 -35.48
N ARG A 16 -3.32 9.51 -36.45
CA ARG A 16 -3.73 8.13 -36.75
C ARG A 16 -2.57 7.27 -37.21
N GLN A 17 -1.72 7.74 -38.12
CA GLN A 17 -0.55 6.98 -38.59
C GLN A 17 0.44 6.68 -37.45
N LEU A 18 0.66 7.63 -36.54
CA LEU A 18 1.55 7.44 -35.39
C LEU A 18 1.00 6.46 -34.35
N THR A 19 -0.32 6.32 -34.27
CA THR A 19 -0.99 5.54 -33.23
C THR A 19 -1.59 4.22 -33.71
N GLU A 20 -1.77 4.04 -35.01
CA GLU A 20 -2.23 2.80 -35.65
C GLU A 20 -1.38 1.57 -35.30
N PRO A 21 -0.03 1.66 -35.20
CA PRO A 21 0.80 0.53 -34.80
C PRO A 21 0.67 0.12 -33.32
N LEU A 22 -0.04 0.89 -32.49
CA LEU A 22 -0.22 0.55 -31.07
C LEU A 22 -1.05 -0.73 -30.94
N PRO A 23 -0.71 -1.62 -29.99
CA PRO A 23 -1.36 -2.92 -29.88
C PRO A 23 -2.82 -2.80 -29.41
N ALA A 24 -3.64 -3.80 -29.74
CA ALA A 24 -5.09 -3.78 -29.50
C ALA A 24 -5.54 -3.59 -28.03
N HIS A 25 -4.66 -3.84 -27.05
CA HIS A 25 -4.92 -3.60 -25.62
C HIS A 25 -4.71 -2.13 -25.20
N VAL A 26 -4.26 -1.28 -26.12
CA VAL A 26 -4.25 0.18 -25.99
C VAL A 26 -5.56 0.72 -26.54
N SER A 27 -6.48 1.04 -25.64
CA SER A 27 -7.74 1.69 -25.97
C SER A 27 -7.50 3.17 -26.19
N ILE A 28 -7.51 3.56 -27.45
CA ILE A 28 -7.32 4.95 -27.85
C ILE A 28 -8.65 5.67 -27.84
N TRP A 29 -8.70 6.81 -27.16
CA TRP A 29 -9.78 7.76 -27.23
C TRP A 29 -9.43 8.82 -28.27
N LEU A 30 -9.86 8.60 -29.51
CA LEU A 30 -9.74 9.55 -30.61
C LEU A 30 -11.10 10.24 -30.80
N ASP A 31 -11.07 11.56 -30.84
CA ASP A 31 -12.19 12.48 -30.66
C ASP A 31 -13.40 12.33 -31.63
N ARG A 32 -14.55 12.86 -31.17
CA ARG A 32 -15.90 13.06 -31.76
C ARG A 32 -16.70 11.85 -32.25
N ASP A 33 -16.10 10.88 -32.94
CA ASP A 33 -16.84 9.85 -33.69
C ASP A 33 -17.46 8.75 -32.80
N ALA A 34 -17.02 8.64 -31.53
CA ALA A 34 -17.50 7.66 -30.56
C ALA A 34 -18.64 8.18 -29.65
N MET A 35 -19.26 9.31 -29.98
CA MET A 35 -20.33 9.94 -29.22
C MET A 35 -21.70 9.72 -29.83
N ALA A 36 -22.67 9.30 -29.00
CA ALA A 36 -24.07 9.24 -29.41
C ALA A 36 -24.65 10.67 -29.56
N PRO A 37 -25.55 10.91 -30.54
CA PRO A 37 -26.24 12.18 -30.68
C PRO A 37 -26.88 12.63 -29.35
N GLY A 38 -26.65 13.90 -28.95
CA GLY A 38 -27.21 14.50 -27.74
C GLY A 38 -26.31 14.52 -26.49
N GLN A 39 -25.13 13.88 -26.51
CA GLN A 39 -24.16 14.00 -25.42
C GLN A 39 -23.41 15.35 -25.44
N ARG A 40 -23.20 15.96 -24.26
CA ARG A 40 -22.38 17.18 -24.13
C ARG A 40 -20.89 16.84 -24.21
N PHE A 41 -20.27 17.26 -25.30
CA PHE A 41 -18.85 17.07 -25.66
C PHE A 41 -17.89 17.35 -24.49
N ASP A 42 -17.97 18.55 -23.91
CA ASP A 42 -17.04 19.03 -22.88
C ASP A 42 -17.04 18.21 -21.58
N ARG A 43 -18.20 17.66 -21.19
CA ARG A 43 -18.31 16.87 -19.95
C ARG A 43 -17.66 15.50 -20.08
N ARG A 44 -17.78 14.88 -21.26
CA ARG A 44 -17.22 13.54 -21.49
C ARG A 44 -15.70 13.58 -21.64
N ILE A 45 -15.18 14.60 -22.32
CA ILE A 45 -13.73 14.81 -22.44
C ILE A 45 -13.11 15.10 -21.08
N ARG A 46 -13.77 15.96 -20.28
CA ARG A 46 -13.37 16.17 -18.88
C ARG A 46 -13.33 14.88 -18.07
N ALA A 47 -14.40 14.08 -18.13
CA ALA A 47 -14.46 12.81 -17.42
C ALA A 47 -13.35 11.85 -17.91
N ALA A 48 -13.09 11.81 -19.21
CA ALA A 48 -12.04 10.97 -19.79
C ALA A 48 -10.66 11.35 -19.23
N ILE A 49 -10.31 12.64 -19.26
CA ILE A 49 -9.02 13.16 -18.76
C ILE A 49 -8.92 13.01 -17.23
N GLU A 50 -9.98 13.31 -16.48
CA GLU A 50 -9.91 13.28 -15.02
C GLU A 50 -9.91 11.86 -14.43
N ARG A 51 -10.61 10.91 -15.06
CA ARG A 51 -10.99 9.64 -14.41
C ARG A 51 -10.74 8.37 -15.21
N GLU A 52 -10.70 8.43 -16.54
CA GLU A 52 -10.77 7.21 -17.35
C GLU A 52 -9.47 6.86 -18.07
N CYS A 53 -8.63 7.84 -18.42
CA CYS A 53 -7.37 7.58 -19.13
C CYS A 53 -6.18 7.40 -18.19
N ASP A 54 -5.23 6.60 -18.64
CA ASP A 54 -3.94 6.35 -17.96
C ASP A 54 -2.90 7.40 -18.36
N PHE A 55 -2.98 7.89 -19.61
CA PHE A 55 -2.12 8.91 -20.20
C PHE A 55 -2.87 9.82 -21.17
N VAL A 56 -2.35 11.03 -21.35
CA VAL A 56 -2.74 11.99 -22.37
C VAL A 56 -1.55 12.23 -23.29
N LEU A 57 -1.70 11.89 -24.58
CA LEU A 57 -0.75 12.30 -25.61
C LEU A 57 -1.17 13.66 -26.15
N VAL A 58 -0.27 14.64 -26.12
CA VAL A 58 -0.51 15.97 -26.68
C VAL A 58 0.29 16.11 -27.95
N PHE A 59 -0.37 16.02 -29.10
CA PHE A 59 0.26 16.20 -30.39
C PHE A 59 0.34 17.68 -30.74
N VAL A 60 1.55 18.16 -30.99
CA VAL A 60 1.85 19.59 -31.11
C VAL A 60 2.35 19.91 -32.51
N ASP A 61 1.57 20.72 -33.22
CA ASP A 61 1.91 21.45 -34.45
C ASP A 61 1.39 22.89 -34.36
N GLU A 62 1.47 23.66 -35.44
CA GLU A 62 0.98 25.05 -35.46
C GLU A 62 -0.54 25.14 -35.22
N HIS A 63 -1.30 24.12 -35.66
CA HIS A 63 -2.75 24.06 -35.48
C HIS A 63 -3.13 23.79 -34.02
N ALA A 64 -2.42 22.89 -33.35
CA ALA A 64 -2.59 22.59 -31.94
C ALA A 64 -2.30 23.81 -31.07
N LEU A 65 -1.25 24.57 -31.39
CA LEU A 65 -0.87 25.79 -30.67
C LEU A 65 -1.91 26.92 -30.81
N ALA A 66 -2.61 26.97 -31.94
CA ALA A 66 -3.70 27.91 -32.22
C ALA A 66 -5.07 27.44 -31.69
N SER A 67 -5.18 26.19 -31.23
CA SER A 67 -6.44 25.59 -30.79
C SER A 67 -6.72 25.85 -29.31
N ASP A 68 -7.75 26.64 -29.02
CA ASP A 68 -8.24 26.86 -27.65
C ASP A 68 -8.66 25.54 -26.97
N TRP A 69 -9.16 24.59 -27.78
CA TRP A 69 -9.57 23.28 -27.32
C TRP A 69 -8.38 22.46 -26.79
N VAL A 70 -7.31 22.35 -27.59
CA VAL A 70 -6.08 21.65 -27.20
C VAL A 70 -5.44 22.30 -25.98
N ARG A 71 -5.46 23.64 -25.91
CA ARG A 71 -4.97 24.39 -24.75
C ARG A 71 -5.74 24.02 -23.48
N GLN A 72 -7.06 23.96 -23.56
CA GLN A 72 -7.91 23.60 -22.42
C GLN A 72 -7.69 22.15 -21.97
N GLU A 73 -7.64 21.20 -22.91
CA GLU A 73 -7.38 19.78 -22.61
C GLU A 73 -6.01 19.58 -21.96
N THR A 74 -4.98 20.22 -22.53
CA THR A 74 -3.61 20.14 -22.00
C THR A 74 -3.53 20.70 -20.59
N ALA A 75 -4.15 21.86 -20.34
CA ALA A 75 -4.18 22.46 -19.00
C ALA A 75 -4.86 21.55 -17.97
N MET A 76 -5.97 20.90 -18.34
CA MET A 76 -6.66 19.94 -17.47
C MET A 76 -5.80 18.70 -17.19
N ALA A 77 -5.13 18.19 -18.22
CA ALA A 77 -4.24 17.04 -18.09
C ALA A 77 -3.03 17.36 -17.19
N LEU A 78 -2.44 18.55 -17.30
CA LEU A 78 -1.36 19.00 -16.44
C LEU A 78 -1.79 19.16 -14.98
N GLN A 79 -3.00 19.71 -14.73
CA GLN A 79 -3.56 19.74 -13.37
C GLN A 79 -3.71 18.32 -12.81
N ARG A 80 -4.18 17.38 -13.62
CA ARG A 80 -4.31 15.97 -13.22
C ARG A 80 -2.96 15.32 -12.95
N GLN A 81 -1.94 15.62 -13.77
CA GLN A 81 -0.56 15.17 -13.56
C GLN A 81 -0.03 15.58 -12.19
N VAL A 82 -0.21 16.85 -11.81
CA VAL A 82 0.17 17.33 -10.47
C VAL A 82 -0.58 16.58 -9.38
N ALA A 83 -1.89 16.36 -9.53
CA ALA A 83 -2.66 15.60 -8.55
C ALA A 83 -2.25 14.12 -8.46
N LEU A 84 -1.77 13.53 -9.55
CA LEU A 84 -1.32 12.14 -9.62
C LEU A 84 0.13 11.94 -9.12
N GLN A 85 0.94 12.99 -9.08
CA GLN A 85 2.37 12.92 -8.74
C GLN A 85 3.14 11.87 -9.60
N ARG A 86 2.73 11.70 -10.86
CA ARG A 86 3.38 10.83 -11.85
C ARG A 86 3.23 11.41 -13.26
N THR A 87 4.07 11.00 -14.20
CA THR A 87 3.86 11.35 -15.62
C THR A 87 2.48 10.90 -16.08
N PHE A 88 1.75 11.83 -16.67
CA PHE A 88 0.42 11.64 -17.20
C PHE A 88 0.27 12.29 -18.58
N VAL A 89 0.97 13.39 -18.83
CA VAL A 89 1.02 14.10 -20.11
C VAL A 89 2.31 13.75 -20.85
N ILE A 90 2.20 13.31 -22.10
CA ILE A 90 3.34 13.01 -22.98
C ILE A 90 3.21 13.87 -24.24
N PRO A 91 4.04 14.91 -24.40
CA PRO A 91 4.04 15.73 -25.61
C PRO A 91 4.68 15.00 -26.80
N VAL A 92 4.07 15.14 -27.98
CA VAL A 92 4.55 14.59 -29.25
C VAL A 92 4.61 15.72 -30.28
N LEU A 93 5.79 16.13 -30.70
CA LEU A 93 5.95 17.19 -31.69
C LEU A 93 5.80 16.64 -33.10
N LEU A 94 4.82 17.16 -33.84
CA LEU A 94 4.60 16.84 -35.26
C LEU A 94 5.34 17.81 -36.18
N ARG A 95 5.76 18.96 -35.64
CA ARG A 95 6.46 20.06 -36.33
C ARG A 95 7.52 20.66 -35.41
N GLU A 96 8.47 21.39 -35.99
CA GLU A 96 9.52 22.10 -35.26
C GLU A 96 8.96 23.33 -34.53
N VAL A 97 8.18 23.07 -33.47
CA VAL A 97 7.49 24.09 -32.66
C VAL A 97 7.84 24.02 -31.18
N GLN A 98 8.97 23.40 -30.84
CA GLN A 98 9.44 23.19 -29.47
C GLN A 98 9.51 24.49 -28.64
N GLY A 99 9.89 25.61 -29.27
CA GLY A 99 9.95 26.93 -28.61
C GLY A 99 8.59 27.50 -28.21
N ALA A 100 7.49 26.96 -28.75
CA ALA A 100 6.13 27.42 -28.48
C ALA A 100 5.35 26.52 -27.50
N LEU A 101 5.96 25.42 -27.01
CA LEU A 101 5.33 24.51 -26.03
C LEU A 101 4.87 25.22 -24.76
N ALA A 102 5.60 26.26 -24.33
CA ALA A 102 5.25 27.06 -23.15
C ALA A 102 3.84 27.65 -23.24
N SER A 103 3.33 27.91 -24.44
CA SER A 103 1.96 28.41 -24.63
C SER A 103 0.89 27.40 -24.19
N LEU A 104 1.21 26.10 -24.21
CA LEU A 104 0.35 25.02 -23.72
C LEU A 104 0.59 24.68 -22.24
N GLY A 105 1.46 25.44 -21.55
CA GLY A 105 1.86 25.15 -20.17
C GLY A 105 2.91 24.05 -20.04
N LEU A 106 3.56 23.67 -21.14
CA LEU A 106 4.65 22.69 -21.19
C LEU A 106 5.98 23.46 -21.27
N ASP A 107 6.75 23.51 -20.19
CA ASP A 107 8.04 24.22 -20.19
C ASP A 107 9.06 23.47 -21.08
N PRO A 108 9.57 24.06 -22.18
CA PRO A 108 10.53 23.40 -23.05
C PRO A 108 11.86 23.02 -22.38
N GLN A 109 12.23 23.65 -21.25
CA GLN A 109 13.46 23.36 -20.52
C GLN A 109 13.30 22.21 -19.51
N GLU A 110 12.07 21.99 -19.02
CA GLU A 110 11.78 20.99 -17.99
C GLU A 110 10.96 19.80 -18.53
N THR A 111 10.43 19.91 -19.75
CA THR A 111 9.56 18.90 -20.36
C THR A 111 10.26 18.20 -21.51
N LEU A 112 10.51 16.90 -21.33
CA LEU A 112 10.89 16.03 -22.45
C LEU A 112 9.68 15.73 -23.33
N TYR A 113 9.94 15.61 -24.63
CA TYR A 113 8.93 15.36 -25.65
C TYR A 113 9.39 14.28 -26.61
N LEU A 114 8.44 13.63 -27.27
CA LEU A 114 8.73 12.75 -28.40
C LEU A 114 8.80 13.57 -29.69
N ASP A 115 9.89 13.41 -30.43
CA ASP A 115 10.06 14.04 -31.75
C ASP A 115 9.46 13.16 -32.85
N ALA A 116 8.43 13.69 -33.52
CA ALA A 116 7.76 13.08 -34.67
C ALA A 116 7.71 14.05 -35.87
N THR A 117 8.77 14.86 -36.03
CA THR A 117 8.88 15.88 -37.09
C THR A 117 9.25 15.31 -38.45
N ASP A 118 9.92 14.15 -38.52
CA ASP A 118 10.22 13.44 -39.78
C ASP A 118 8.96 12.76 -40.31
N LEU A 119 8.34 13.41 -41.31
CA LEU A 119 7.11 12.94 -41.93
C LEU A 119 7.31 11.99 -43.11
N SER A 120 8.53 11.50 -43.34
CA SER A 120 8.72 10.38 -44.25
C SER A 120 8.06 9.12 -43.69
N ASP A 121 7.71 8.17 -44.55
CA ASP A 121 7.15 6.88 -44.09
C ASP A 121 8.07 6.18 -43.07
N ALA A 122 9.39 6.32 -43.25
CA ALA A 122 10.40 5.79 -42.34
C ALA A 122 10.43 6.54 -41.00
N GLY A 123 10.34 7.87 -41.02
CA GLY A 123 10.28 8.73 -39.84
C GLY A 123 9.03 8.46 -39.00
N ILE A 124 7.87 8.45 -39.63
CA ILE A 124 6.58 8.13 -38.98
C ILE A 124 6.62 6.75 -38.33
N ALA A 125 7.13 5.74 -39.05
CA ALA A 125 7.27 4.40 -38.49
C ALA A 125 8.26 4.36 -37.31
N ALA A 126 9.34 5.15 -37.34
CA ALA A 126 10.27 5.26 -36.22
C ALA A 126 9.62 5.93 -35.01
N SER A 127 8.96 7.08 -35.19
CA SER A 127 8.27 7.81 -34.13
C SER A 127 7.15 6.99 -33.50
N ALA A 128 6.40 6.22 -34.29
CA ALA A 128 5.38 5.30 -33.78
C ALA A 128 5.97 4.20 -32.88
N ARG A 129 7.14 3.63 -33.25
CA ARG A 129 7.85 2.66 -32.39
C ARG A 129 8.32 3.29 -31.10
N THR A 130 8.97 4.45 -31.17
CA THR A 130 9.43 5.18 -29.98
C THR A 130 8.26 5.54 -29.06
N LEU A 131 7.11 5.93 -29.62
CA LEU A 131 5.90 6.21 -28.84
C LEU A 131 5.43 4.96 -28.08
N ALA A 132 5.41 3.81 -28.74
CA ALA A 132 5.04 2.54 -28.11
C ALA A 132 6.02 2.15 -26.98
N GLU A 133 7.31 2.34 -27.19
CA GLU A 133 8.36 2.05 -26.19
C GLU A 133 8.25 2.95 -24.96
N GLU A 134 8.08 4.26 -25.13
CA GLU A 134 7.91 5.19 -24.01
C GLU A 134 6.60 4.94 -23.25
N LEU A 135 5.50 4.65 -23.95
CA LEU A 135 4.25 4.24 -23.31
C LEU A 135 4.41 2.96 -22.49
N PHE A 136 5.12 1.96 -23.02
CA PHE A 136 5.41 0.72 -22.30
C PHE A 136 6.25 0.97 -21.04
N LYS A 137 7.31 1.78 -21.15
CA LYS A 137 8.14 2.19 -20.02
C LYS A 137 7.33 2.88 -18.92
N HIS A 138 6.49 3.85 -19.29
CA HIS A 138 5.62 4.53 -18.33
C HIS A 138 4.60 3.58 -17.69
N CYS A 139 4.03 2.63 -18.45
CA CYS A 139 3.17 1.59 -17.90
C CYS A 139 3.91 0.69 -16.91
N SER A 140 5.14 0.27 -17.24
CA SER A 140 5.94 -0.57 -16.37
C SER A 140 6.19 0.12 -15.03
N MET A 141 6.59 1.40 -15.06
CA MET A 141 6.75 2.19 -13.84
C MET A 141 5.44 2.31 -13.05
N LEU A 142 4.32 2.55 -13.74
CA LEU A 142 3.01 2.65 -13.09
C LEU A 142 2.61 1.34 -12.40
N VAL A 143 2.83 0.19 -13.05
CA VAL A 143 2.55 -1.13 -12.45
C VAL A 143 3.40 -1.35 -11.19
N GLU A 144 4.68 -0.98 -11.21
CA GLU A 144 5.53 -1.09 -10.03
C GLU A 144 5.07 -0.14 -8.90
N THR A 145 4.69 1.10 -9.21
CA THR A 145 4.13 1.99 -8.19
C THR A 145 2.85 1.45 -7.54
N LEU A 146 1.96 0.83 -8.33
CA LEU A 146 0.74 0.20 -7.81
C LEU A 146 1.06 -1.02 -6.96
N ARG A 147 2.01 -1.86 -7.39
CA ARG A 147 2.50 -3.00 -6.60
C ARG A 147 3.07 -2.56 -5.26
N ASN A 148 3.91 -1.52 -5.26
CA ASN A 148 4.48 -0.99 -4.02
C ASN A 148 3.43 -0.36 -3.11
N ALA A 149 2.41 0.31 -3.67
CA ALA A 149 1.27 0.81 -2.88
C ALA A 149 0.48 -0.33 -2.23
N ASP A 150 0.21 -1.41 -2.96
CA ASP A 150 -0.45 -2.60 -2.42
C ASP A 150 0.40 -3.29 -1.35
N ARG A 151 1.71 -3.44 -1.59
CA ARG A 151 2.67 -3.98 -0.61
C ARG A 151 2.72 -3.15 0.67
N ARG A 152 2.78 -1.82 0.54
CA ARG A 152 2.79 -0.90 1.68
C ARG A 152 1.52 -1.06 2.51
N ARG A 153 0.36 -1.13 1.87
CA ARG A 153 -0.91 -1.38 2.55
C ARG A 153 -0.93 -2.72 3.28
N LEU A 154 -0.42 -3.79 2.66
CA LEU A 154 -0.30 -5.10 3.32
C LEU A 154 0.55 -5.03 4.60
N LEU A 155 1.68 -4.33 4.51
CA LEU A 155 2.61 -4.14 5.61
C LEU A 155 1.98 -3.32 6.74
N ASP A 156 1.34 -2.19 6.41
CA ASP A 156 0.66 -1.32 7.38
C ASP A 156 -0.48 -2.04 8.10
N ASP A 157 -1.32 -2.78 7.36
CA ASP A 157 -2.44 -3.56 7.93
C ASP A 157 -1.92 -4.62 8.92
N TRP A 158 -0.86 -5.35 8.56
CA TRP A 158 -0.26 -6.36 9.42
C TRP A 158 0.43 -5.74 10.65
N ALA A 159 1.26 -4.71 10.45
CA ALA A 159 1.99 -4.03 11.51
C ALA A 159 1.04 -3.43 12.56
N GLY A 160 -0.06 -2.82 12.11
CA GLY A 160 -1.09 -2.28 13.00
C GLY A 160 -1.74 -3.35 13.87
N GLU A 161 -2.14 -4.48 13.27
CA GLU A 161 -2.76 -5.58 14.02
C GLU A 161 -1.80 -6.27 14.99
N LEU A 162 -0.55 -6.48 14.57
CA LEU A 162 0.49 -7.06 15.43
C LEU A 162 0.79 -6.15 16.62
N THR A 163 0.88 -4.83 16.38
CA THR A 163 1.08 -3.83 17.43
C THR A 163 -0.07 -3.85 18.45
N GLU A 164 -1.32 -3.90 17.99
CA GLU A 164 -2.48 -3.98 18.88
C GLU A 164 -2.45 -5.25 19.73
N PHE A 165 -2.11 -6.40 19.13
CA PHE A 165 -1.94 -7.66 19.84
C PHE A 165 -0.84 -7.58 20.90
N GLN A 166 0.35 -7.08 20.54
CA GLN A 166 1.47 -6.91 21.47
C GLN A 166 1.11 -6.00 22.64
N GLN A 167 0.46 -4.85 22.38
CA GLN A 167 0.03 -3.93 23.43
C GLN A 167 -0.97 -4.57 24.39
N ALA A 168 -1.95 -5.31 23.88
CA ALA A 168 -2.92 -6.02 24.72
C ALA A 168 -2.23 -7.11 25.56
N ALA A 169 -1.32 -7.88 24.96
CA ALA A 169 -0.55 -8.91 25.64
C ALA A 169 0.36 -8.35 26.75
N PHE A 170 1.11 -7.29 26.47
CA PHE A 170 1.96 -6.63 27.47
C PHE A 170 1.14 -6.03 28.62
N ARG A 171 -0.03 -5.43 28.34
CA ARG A 171 -0.91 -4.91 29.39
C ARG A 171 -1.42 -6.02 30.30
N TRP A 172 -1.86 -7.15 29.75
CA TRP A 172 -2.29 -8.29 30.55
C TRP A 172 -1.12 -8.86 31.38
N GLN A 173 0.03 -9.11 30.74
CA GLN A 173 1.23 -9.58 31.42
C GLN A 173 1.63 -8.64 32.57
N ALA A 174 1.60 -7.32 32.37
CA ALA A 174 1.95 -6.34 33.39
C ALA A 174 0.98 -6.32 34.57
N SER A 175 -0.32 -6.57 34.33
CA SER A 175 -1.31 -6.61 35.40
C SER A 175 -1.06 -7.73 36.43
N MET A 176 -0.31 -8.77 36.04
CA MET A 176 0.03 -9.92 36.90
C MET A 176 1.30 -9.72 37.75
N GLN A 177 1.90 -8.52 37.77
CA GLN A 177 3.18 -8.28 38.46
C GLN A 177 3.08 -8.20 39.99
N HIS A 178 1.94 -7.78 40.54
CA HIS A 178 1.77 -7.73 42.00
C HIS A 178 1.67 -9.14 42.61
N SER A 179 1.90 -9.26 43.93
CA SER A 179 1.73 -10.54 44.63
C SER A 179 0.27 -10.97 44.63
N LEU A 180 0.02 -12.28 44.68
CA LEU A 180 -1.31 -12.87 44.73
C LEU A 180 -2.10 -12.38 45.94
N ALA A 181 -1.44 -12.12 47.07
CA ALA A 181 -2.08 -11.52 48.24
C ALA A 181 -2.64 -10.12 47.96
N VAL A 182 -1.90 -9.28 47.21
CA VAL A 182 -2.36 -7.94 46.80
C VAL A 182 -3.46 -8.05 45.75
N LEU A 183 -3.27 -8.92 44.75
CA LEU A 183 -4.23 -9.11 43.67
C LEU A 183 -5.56 -9.70 44.14
N SER A 184 -5.56 -10.61 45.12
CA SER A 184 -6.78 -11.21 45.68
C SER A 184 -7.42 -10.36 46.79
N GLY A 185 -6.63 -9.60 47.54
CA GLY A 185 -7.11 -8.77 48.65
C GLY A 185 -7.64 -7.39 48.24
N ASN A 186 -7.40 -6.95 47.00
CA ASN A 186 -7.86 -5.67 46.47
C ASN A 186 -8.75 -5.88 45.24
N GLN A 187 -10.04 -5.56 45.39
CA GLN A 187 -11.04 -5.70 44.33
C GLN A 187 -10.66 -4.93 43.04
N GLU A 188 -10.11 -3.73 43.15
CA GLU A 188 -9.71 -2.94 41.98
C GLU A 188 -8.54 -3.59 41.23
N ALA A 189 -7.60 -4.20 41.97
CA ALA A 189 -6.46 -4.91 41.36
C ALA A 189 -6.91 -6.20 40.67
N PHE A 190 -7.84 -6.95 41.29
CA PHE A 190 -8.45 -8.14 40.70
C PHE A 190 -9.24 -7.79 39.42
N ASP A 191 -10.08 -6.75 39.49
CA ASP A 191 -10.86 -6.28 38.34
C ASP A 191 -9.94 -5.81 37.21
N HIS A 192 -8.83 -5.12 37.53
CA HIS A 192 -7.84 -4.72 36.53
C HIS A 192 -7.24 -5.91 35.78
N VAL A 193 -6.85 -6.99 36.48
CA VAL A 193 -6.35 -8.23 35.84
C VAL A 193 -7.41 -8.86 34.93
N ARG A 194 -8.67 -8.92 35.39
CA ARG A 194 -9.77 -9.46 34.59
C ARG A 194 -10.01 -8.65 33.33
N ASP A 195 -10.01 -7.33 33.45
CA ASP A 195 -10.31 -6.42 32.35
C ASP A 195 -9.19 -6.43 31.29
N THR A 196 -7.92 -6.49 31.70
CA THR A 196 -6.79 -6.61 30.75
C THR A 196 -6.77 -7.97 30.04
N LEU A 197 -7.12 -9.05 30.74
CA LEU A 197 -7.29 -10.38 30.13
C LEU A 197 -8.43 -10.39 29.11
N ALA A 198 -9.57 -9.80 29.45
CA ALA A 198 -10.72 -9.71 28.55
C ALA A 198 -10.37 -8.93 27.26
N GLU A 199 -9.63 -7.83 27.41
CA GLU A 199 -9.12 -7.05 26.28
C GLU A 199 -8.12 -7.85 25.43
N TYR A 200 -7.17 -8.55 26.06
CA TYR A 200 -6.25 -9.44 25.34
C TYR A 200 -6.99 -10.51 24.54
N ASN A 201 -7.95 -11.23 25.15
CA ASN A 201 -8.72 -12.26 24.47
C ASN A 201 -9.50 -11.68 23.28
N ARG A 202 -10.15 -10.52 23.45
CA ARG A 202 -10.86 -9.82 22.36
C ARG A 202 -9.95 -9.52 21.18
N VAL A 203 -8.73 -9.07 21.43
CA VAL A 203 -7.74 -8.78 20.37
C VAL A 203 -7.21 -10.07 19.76
N ALA A 204 -6.86 -11.07 20.57
CA ALA A 204 -6.33 -12.36 20.12
C ALA A 204 -7.33 -13.13 19.26
N ASP A 205 -8.60 -13.19 19.66
CA ASP A 205 -9.69 -13.85 18.91
C ASP A 205 -9.85 -13.29 17.50
N ARG A 206 -9.55 -11.99 17.32
CA ARG A 206 -9.57 -11.34 16.01
C ARG A 206 -8.26 -11.52 15.25
N PHE A 207 -7.12 -11.47 15.93
CA PHE A 207 -5.79 -11.46 15.30
C PHE A 207 -5.32 -12.86 14.90
N ILE A 208 -5.35 -13.83 15.83
CA ILE A 208 -4.75 -15.16 15.65
C ILE A 208 -5.32 -15.90 14.43
N PRO A 209 -6.65 -15.90 14.15
CA PRO A 209 -7.18 -16.56 12.95
C PRO A 209 -6.70 -15.95 11.62
N ARG A 210 -6.23 -14.70 11.63
CA ARG A 210 -5.75 -13.97 10.44
C ARG A 210 -4.24 -14.02 10.28
N LEU A 211 -3.51 -14.54 11.27
CA LEU A 211 -2.05 -14.56 11.28
C LEU A 211 -1.47 -15.31 10.06
N ALA A 212 -2.03 -16.48 9.73
CA ALA A 212 -1.62 -17.26 8.55
C ALA A 212 -1.94 -16.52 7.24
N LEU A 213 -3.06 -15.79 7.17
CA LEU A 213 -3.42 -15.00 6.00
C LEU A 213 -2.41 -13.86 5.77
N HIS A 214 -1.99 -13.16 6.83
CA HIS A 214 -0.96 -12.12 6.73
C HIS A 214 0.36 -12.70 6.23
N ARG A 215 0.81 -13.82 6.80
CA ARG A 215 1.99 -14.56 6.34
C ARG A 215 1.93 -14.84 4.84
N ASP A 216 0.83 -15.42 4.37
CA ASP A 216 0.69 -15.84 2.98
C ASP A 216 0.65 -14.63 2.02
N ARG A 217 -0.02 -13.54 2.41
CA ARG A 217 -0.08 -12.31 1.61
C ARG A 217 1.28 -11.61 1.53
N ILE A 218 1.99 -11.50 2.64
CA ILE A 218 3.31 -10.86 2.70
C ILE A 218 4.35 -11.71 1.97
N THR A 219 4.39 -13.02 2.20
CA THR A 219 5.33 -13.91 1.50
C THR A 219 5.06 -13.96 -0.02
N ALA A 220 3.80 -13.83 -0.45
CA ALA A 220 3.48 -13.68 -1.87
C ALA A 220 3.93 -12.34 -2.45
N ALA A 221 3.80 -11.25 -1.68
CA ALA A 221 4.18 -9.91 -2.08
C ALA A 221 5.71 -9.72 -2.19
N TRP A 222 6.50 -10.37 -1.33
CA TRP A 222 7.97 -10.36 -1.31
C TRP A 222 8.57 -11.70 -1.76
N HIS A 223 7.93 -12.38 -2.72
CA HIS A 223 8.29 -13.74 -3.13
C HIS A 223 9.74 -13.90 -3.62
N ASP A 224 10.36 -12.81 -4.07
CA ASP A 224 11.73 -12.72 -4.57
C ASP A 224 12.77 -12.53 -3.45
N ARG A 225 12.33 -12.17 -2.24
CA ARG A 225 13.16 -12.01 -1.04
C ARG A 225 13.01 -13.21 -0.13
N ARG A 226 13.77 -14.26 -0.42
CA ARG A 226 13.68 -15.55 0.29
C ARG A 226 13.93 -15.43 1.81
N SER A 227 14.93 -14.67 2.23
CA SER A 227 15.24 -14.46 3.66
C SER A 227 14.07 -13.83 4.39
N LEU A 228 13.52 -12.72 3.88
CA LEU A 228 12.36 -12.04 4.47
C LEU A 228 11.13 -12.95 4.55
N CYS A 229 10.96 -13.83 3.56
CA CYS A 229 9.90 -14.83 3.60
C CYS A 229 10.12 -15.91 4.67
N GLU A 230 11.37 -16.28 4.96
CA GLU A 230 11.72 -17.20 6.05
C GLU A 230 11.50 -16.50 7.40
N ASP A 231 12.00 -15.29 7.58
CA ASP A 231 11.80 -14.46 8.77
C ASP A 231 10.31 -14.25 9.10
N MET A 232 9.47 -14.01 8.08
CA MET A 232 8.02 -13.88 8.26
C MET A 232 7.37 -15.17 8.77
N ARG A 233 7.83 -16.34 8.30
CA ARG A 233 7.31 -17.63 8.78
C ARG A 233 7.73 -17.88 10.23
N ASP A 234 8.98 -17.56 10.55
CA ASP A 234 9.55 -17.75 11.88
C ASP A 234 8.87 -16.83 12.90
N LEU A 235 8.67 -15.56 12.56
CA LEU A 235 7.94 -14.62 13.40
C LEU A 235 6.49 -15.06 13.65
N VAL A 236 5.78 -15.49 12.61
CA VAL A 236 4.40 -16.00 12.74
C VAL A 236 4.37 -17.24 13.64
N ALA A 237 5.33 -18.16 13.47
CA ALA A 237 5.45 -19.32 14.34
C ALA A 237 5.74 -18.92 15.80
N ALA A 238 6.62 -17.95 16.03
CA ALA A 238 6.93 -17.45 17.37
C ALA A 238 5.70 -16.79 18.04
N VAL A 239 4.93 -15.99 17.29
CA VAL A 239 3.67 -15.40 17.79
C VAL A 239 2.66 -16.49 18.18
N GLU A 240 2.46 -17.49 17.32
CA GLU A 240 1.44 -18.54 17.55
C GLU A 240 1.87 -19.54 18.64
N VAL A 241 3.10 -20.05 18.55
CA VAL A 241 3.59 -21.16 19.37
C VAL A 241 4.20 -20.67 20.67
N ASP A 242 5.09 -19.69 20.61
CA ASP A 242 5.88 -19.29 21.78
C ASP A 242 5.13 -18.27 22.65
N VAL A 243 4.36 -17.38 22.03
CA VAL A 243 3.58 -16.35 22.73
C VAL A 243 2.16 -16.83 23.02
N TYR A 244 1.32 -16.98 21.98
CA TYR A 244 -0.11 -17.20 22.14
C TYR A 244 -0.45 -18.54 22.81
N ARG A 245 -0.02 -19.66 22.23
CA ARG A 245 -0.22 -21.02 22.81
C ARG A 245 0.82 -21.38 23.87
N GLY A 246 1.88 -20.57 24.00
CA GLY A 246 3.00 -20.80 24.90
C GLY A 246 2.90 -19.96 26.16
N ALA A 247 3.74 -18.93 26.23
CA ALA A 247 3.98 -18.20 27.47
C ALA A 247 2.74 -17.48 28.02
N LEU A 248 1.91 -16.89 27.16
CA LEU A 248 0.65 -16.27 27.57
C LEU A 248 -0.41 -17.29 27.96
N PHE A 249 -0.52 -18.40 27.24
CA PHE A 249 -1.46 -19.47 27.60
C PHE A 249 -1.19 -20.01 29.01
N ARG A 250 0.09 -20.19 29.38
CA ARG A 250 0.47 -20.66 30.73
C ARG A 250 0.12 -19.66 31.83
N LEU A 251 0.01 -18.35 31.56
CA LEU A 251 -0.45 -17.39 32.57
C LEU A 251 -1.88 -17.68 33.06
N ASN A 252 -2.69 -18.42 32.27
CA ASN A 252 -4.00 -18.87 32.73
C ASN A 252 -3.93 -19.83 33.92
N GLU A 253 -2.81 -20.53 34.12
CA GLU A 253 -2.60 -21.39 35.29
C GLU A 253 -2.67 -20.59 36.59
N VAL A 254 -2.20 -19.33 36.57
CA VAL A 254 -2.23 -18.42 37.71
C VAL A 254 -3.64 -17.91 37.99
N LEU A 255 -4.45 -17.65 36.96
CA LEU A 255 -5.81 -17.11 37.11
C LEU A 255 -6.70 -18.01 37.96
N GLY A 256 -6.60 -19.32 37.78
CA GLY A 256 -7.35 -20.29 38.59
C GLY A 256 -6.95 -20.28 40.08
N ALA A 257 -5.68 -20.00 40.38
CA ALA A 257 -5.22 -19.83 41.75
C ALA A 257 -5.69 -18.48 42.32
N LEU A 258 -5.58 -17.40 41.54
CA LEU A 258 -6.00 -16.06 41.93
C LEU A 258 -7.49 -15.99 42.26
N GLN A 259 -8.34 -16.57 41.41
CA GLN A 259 -9.79 -16.60 41.62
C GLN A 259 -10.15 -17.32 42.92
N ARG A 260 -9.56 -18.49 43.18
CA ARG A 260 -9.79 -19.25 44.42
C ARG A 260 -9.41 -18.46 45.68
N LEU A 261 -8.33 -17.70 45.62
CA LEU A 261 -7.90 -16.84 46.73
C LEU A 261 -8.84 -15.64 46.91
N ALA A 262 -9.29 -15.01 45.82
CA ALA A 262 -10.24 -13.91 45.85
C ALA A 262 -11.61 -14.33 46.42
N ASP A 263 -12.05 -15.56 46.15
CA ASP A 263 -13.29 -16.14 46.70
C ASP A 263 -13.20 -16.52 48.20
N GLY A 264 -12.09 -16.20 48.88
CA GLY A 264 -11.87 -16.51 50.29
C GLY A 264 -11.43 -17.95 50.56
N GLY A 265 -10.90 -18.65 49.54
CA GLY A 265 -10.37 -19.99 49.69
C GLY A 265 -9.22 -20.04 50.71
N ALA A 266 -9.28 -21.00 51.63
CA ALA A 266 -8.21 -21.19 52.61
C ALA A 266 -6.91 -21.63 51.92
N ALA A 267 -5.84 -20.87 52.11
CA ALA A 267 -4.48 -21.21 51.69
C ALA A 267 -3.50 -20.85 52.80
N THR A 268 -2.52 -21.71 53.02
CA THR A 268 -1.44 -21.44 53.97
C THR A 268 -0.49 -20.37 53.42
N PRO A 269 0.22 -19.62 54.28
CA PRO A 269 1.24 -18.67 53.83
C PRO A 269 2.31 -19.29 52.93
N GLU A 270 2.67 -20.56 53.18
CA GLU A 270 3.62 -21.32 52.36
C GLU A 270 3.07 -21.61 50.96
N GLU A 271 1.79 -21.95 50.84
CA GLU A 271 1.14 -22.16 49.54
C GLU A 271 1.05 -20.86 48.73
N ILE A 272 0.73 -19.73 49.38
CA ILE A 272 0.68 -18.41 48.72
C ILE A 272 2.07 -18.03 48.19
N ALA A 273 3.12 -18.19 49.01
CA ALA A 273 4.50 -17.89 48.60
C ALA A 273 4.96 -18.77 47.41
N ARG A 274 4.58 -20.04 47.38
CA ARG A 274 4.87 -20.94 46.25
C ARG A 274 4.16 -20.49 44.98
N LEU A 275 2.88 -20.15 45.07
CA LEU A 275 2.08 -19.69 43.94
C LEU A 275 2.58 -18.33 43.41
N ASP A 276 3.03 -17.43 44.28
CA ASP A 276 3.66 -16.18 43.88
C ASP A 276 4.95 -16.42 43.08
N THR A 277 5.80 -17.33 43.57
CA THR A 277 7.04 -17.71 42.87
C THR A 277 6.76 -18.27 41.47
N GLU A 278 5.73 -19.12 41.34
CA GLU A 278 5.30 -19.68 40.07
C GLU A 278 4.73 -18.62 39.12
N LYS A 279 3.86 -17.73 39.64
CA LYS A 279 3.34 -16.58 38.89
C LYS A 279 4.47 -15.70 38.37
N ASP A 280 5.45 -15.36 39.20
CA ASP A 280 6.56 -14.49 38.82
C ASP A 280 7.40 -15.11 37.70
N ALA A 281 7.67 -16.41 37.78
CA ALA A 281 8.36 -17.16 36.74
C ALA A 281 7.58 -17.16 35.41
N LEU A 282 6.28 -17.41 35.45
CA LEU A 282 5.42 -17.39 34.25
C LEU A 282 5.30 -15.99 33.66
N THR A 283 5.12 -14.97 34.51
CA THR A 283 5.03 -13.55 34.14
C THR A 283 6.31 -13.06 33.49
N GLN A 284 7.47 -13.48 34.00
CA GLN A 284 8.77 -13.18 33.40
C GLN A 284 8.97 -13.93 32.07
N ALA A 285 8.59 -15.21 31.98
CA ALA A 285 8.67 -15.96 30.73
C ALA A 285 7.80 -15.36 29.62
N ALA A 286 6.57 -14.93 29.96
CA ALA A 286 5.69 -14.21 29.04
C ALA A 286 6.30 -12.89 28.57
N ARG A 287 6.88 -12.11 29.48
CA ARG A 287 7.58 -10.87 29.12
C ARG A 287 8.72 -11.12 28.13
N THR A 288 9.59 -12.09 28.42
CA THR A 288 10.73 -12.40 27.56
C THR A 288 10.29 -12.88 26.17
N ALA A 289 9.24 -13.71 26.08
CA ALA A 289 8.70 -14.15 24.80
C ALA A 289 8.13 -12.98 23.98
N LEU A 290 7.39 -12.07 24.64
CA LEU A 290 6.84 -10.87 24.01
C LEU A 290 7.93 -9.89 23.55
N GLU A 291 8.96 -9.66 24.37
CA GLU A 291 10.09 -8.78 24.02
C GLU A 291 10.84 -9.31 22.80
N ARG A 292 11.06 -10.63 22.72
CA ARG A 292 11.69 -11.26 21.54
C ARG A 292 10.84 -11.06 20.28
N VAL A 293 9.56 -11.42 20.33
CA VAL A 293 8.65 -11.22 19.19
C VAL A 293 8.54 -9.75 18.79
N SER A 294 8.59 -8.83 19.76
CA SER A 294 8.59 -7.39 19.48
C SER A 294 9.84 -6.96 18.71
N ALA A 295 11.03 -7.44 19.12
CA ALA A 295 12.28 -7.16 18.41
C ALA A 295 12.26 -7.75 17.00
N ASP A 296 11.98 -9.05 16.88
CA ASP A 296 11.93 -9.75 15.59
C ASP A 296 10.91 -9.11 14.63
N SER A 297 9.76 -8.65 15.15
CA SER A 297 8.76 -7.95 14.35
C SER A 297 9.21 -6.57 13.88
N ALA A 298 9.92 -5.81 14.73
CA ALA A 298 10.40 -4.48 14.37
C ALA A 298 11.48 -4.56 13.29
N ASP A 299 12.40 -5.51 13.42
CA ASP A 299 13.44 -5.78 12.43
C ASP A 299 12.81 -6.20 11.10
N LEU A 300 11.93 -7.20 11.10
CA LEU A 300 11.29 -7.66 9.86
C LEU A 300 10.44 -6.59 9.17
N ILE A 301 9.65 -5.81 9.93
CA ILE A 301 8.84 -4.73 9.35
C ILE A 301 9.75 -3.66 8.74
N GLY A 302 10.85 -3.31 9.41
CA GLY A 302 11.83 -2.37 8.89
C GLY A 302 12.48 -2.87 7.60
N ASP A 303 12.84 -4.14 7.56
CA ASP A 303 13.46 -4.79 6.40
C ASP A 303 12.51 -4.84 5.20
N LEU A 304 11.24 -5.22 5.41
CA LEU A 304 10.21 -5.20 4.38
C LEU A 304 9.91 -3.78 3.88
N ALA A 305 9.94 -2.79 4.76
CA ALA A 305 9.71 -1.38 4.40
C ALA A 305 10.83 -0.82 3.52
N ARG A 306 12.09 -1.18 3.79
CA ARG A 306 13.25 -0.74 2.97
C ARG A 306 13.14 -1.18 1.52
N GLU A 307 12.63 -2.38 1.27
CA GLU A 307 12.37 -2.90 -0.08
C GLU A 307 11.28 -2.14 -0.85
N LEU A 308 10.54 -1.24 -0.21
CA LEU A 308 9.55 -0.37 -0.86
C LEU A 308 10.10 1.01 -1.21
N GLU A 309 11.27 1.36 -0.69
CA GLU A 309 11.95 2.64 -0.92
C GLU A 309 12.99 2.57 -2.05
N ASP A 310 13.47 1.36 -2.37
CA ASP A 310 14.35 1.04 -3.51
C ASP A 310 13.58 0.81 -4.83
#